data_AF-A0A7K2MP25-F1
#
_entry.id   AF-A0A7K2MP25-F1
#
_cell.length_a   1.000
_cell.length_b   1.000
_cell.length_c   1.000
_cell.angle_alpha   90.00
_cell.angle_beta   90.00
_cell.angle_gamma   90.00
#
_symmetry.space_group_name_H-M   'P 1'
#
loop_
_entity.id
_entity.type
_entity.pdbx_description
1 polymer ?
#
loop_
_entity_poly.entity_id
_entity_poly.type
_entity_poly.pdbx_seq_one_letter_code
_entity_poly.pdbx_strand_id
1 'polypeptide(L)'
;TRGRVSMGPALDEGFNGLAVQGCVSRTVRDSAALLDLIRGPEPGDPYFAEQPRIPYSEEVTRAPGPLRIGVLPQAWGGRRTTAPVADALERTVRLLESLGHRTEEVAVGLGAGWEEF
;
A
#
# COMPACT_ATOMS: atom_id res chain seq x y z
N THR A 1 -2.31 -6.35 0.16
CA THR A 1 -3.78 -6.41 -0.03
C THR A 1 -4.36 -7.39 0.99
N ARG A 2 -5.66 -7.26 1.33
CA ARG A 2 -6.38 -8.26 2.15
C ARG A 2 -6.41 -9.62 1.44
N GLY A 3 -6.36 -10.72 2.19
CA GLY A 3 -6.35 -12.08 1.63
C GLY A 3 -5.09 -12.44 0.84
N ARG A 4 -4.02 -11.63 0.93
CA ARG A 4 -2.73 -11.91 0.27
C ARG A 4 -1.88 -12.91 1.05
N VAL A 5 -1.93 -12.80 2.37
CA VAL A 5 -1.19 -13.61 3.35
C VAL A 5 -2.24 -14.14 4.31
N SER A 6 -2.26 -15.45 4.50
CA SER A 6 -3.18 -16.10 5.43
C SER A 6 -2.95 -15.63 6.88
N MET A 7 -4.03 -15.59 7.65
CA MET A 7 -4.02 -15.41 9.11
C MET A 7 -4.02 -16.76 9.86
N GLY A 8 -4.19 -17.86 9.11
CA GLY A 8 -4.23 -19.21 9.63
C GLY A 8 -2.88 -19.68 10.20
N PRO A 9 -2.89 -20.80 10.94
CA PRO A 9 -4.07 -21.61 11.29
C PRO A 9 -4.83 -21.09 12.51
N ALA A 10 -4.30 -20.09 13.22
CA ALA A 10 -4.83 -19.66 14.53
C ALA A 10 -6.03 -18.70 14.43
N LEU A 11 -6.15 -17.97 13.32
CA LEU A 11 -7.19 -16.97 13.09
C LEU A 11 -7.70 -17.07 11.66
N ASP A 12 -8.98 -16.85 11.45
CA ASP A 12 -9.60 -16.74 10.13
C ASP A 12 -9.42 -15.32 9.55
N GLU A 13 -9.76 -14.29 10.33
CA GLU A 13 -9.66 -12.88 9.95
C GLU A 13 -9.43 -11.98 11.19
N GLY A 14 -8.62 -10.94 11.03
CA GLY A 14 -8.42 -9.92 12.05
C GLY A 14 -9.17 -8.63 11.73
N PHE A 15 -9.91 -8.11 12.71
CA PHE A 15 -10.55 -6.78 12.66
C PHE A 15 -11.44 -6.58 11.42
N ASN A 16 -12.32 -7.55 11.12
CA ASN A 16 -13.18 -7.56 9.91
C ASN A 16 -12.40 -7.31 8.61
N GLY A 17 -11.18 -7.85 8.52
CA GLY A 17 -10.33 -7.78 7.34
C GLY A 17 -9.49 -6.52 7.24
N LEU A 18 -9.52 -5.65 8.26
CA LEU A 18 -8.66 -4.47 8.34
C LEU A 18 -7.25 -4.83 8.80
N ALA A 19 -7.07 -5.92 9.55
CA ALA A 19 -5.75 -6.42 9.93
C ALA A 19 -5.22 -7.41 8.88
N VAL A 20 -3.96 -7.26 8.49
CA VAL A 20 -3.25 -8.15 7.56
C VAL A 20 -1.81 -8.35 8.02
N GLN A 21 -1.24 -9.51 7.73
CA GLN A 21 0.18 -9.78 7.97
C GLN A 21 1.06 -9.10 6.90
N GLY A 22 2.29 -8.77 7.30
CA GLY A 22 3.28 -8.14 6.44
C GLY A 22 4.65 -8.06 7.12
N CYS A 23 5.52 -7.18 6.64
CA CYS A 23 6.81 -6.96 7.28
C CYS A 23 7.26 -5.51 7.26
N VAL A 24 8.18 -5.23 8.18
CA VAL A 24 8.98 -4.00 8.20
C VAL A 24 10.40 -4.38 7.84
N SER A 25 10.94 -3.78 6.79
CA SER A 25 12.29 -4.03 6.31
C SER A 25 12.98 -2.70 5.96
N ARG A 26 14.29 -2.74 5.68
CA ARG A 26 15.06 -1.55 5.31
C ARG A 26 14.98 -1.23 3.82
N THR A 27 14.60 -2.20 2.98
CA THR A 27 14.59 -2.03 1.53
C THR A 27 13.33 -2.63 0.90
N VAL A 28 12.85 -2.01 -0.18
CA VAL A 28 11.68 -2.54 -0.93
C VAL A 28 11.95 -3.95 -1.45
N ARG A 29 13.21 -4.26 -1.81
CA ARG A 29 13.64 -5.60 -2.26
C ARG A 29 13.39 -6.67 -1.19
N ASP A 30 13.76 -6.39 0.06
CA ASP A 30 13.61 -7.36 1.15
C ASP A 30 12.14 -7.61 1.47
N SER A 31 11.32 -6.56 1.46
CA SER A 31 9.86 -6.69 1.61
C SER A 31 9.22 -7.50 0.48
N ALA A 32 9.67 -7.31 -0.76
CA ALA A 32 9.18 -8.07 -1.90
C ALA A 32 9.57 -9.55 -1.80
N ALA A 33 10.81 -9.85 -1.41
CA ALA A 33 11.29 -11.21 -1.21
C ALA A 33 10.49 -11.93 -0.11
N LEU A 34 10.24 -11.27 1.04
CA LEU A 34 9.40 -11.89 2.06
C LEU A 34 7.98 -12.11 1.56
N LEU A 35 7.39 -11.14 0.85
CA LEU A 35 6.02 -11.26 0.34
C LEU A 35 5.86 -12.43 -0.64
N ASP A 36 6.91 -12.77 -1.41
CA ASP A 36 6.92 -13.98 -2.23
C ASP A 36 6.88 -15.27 -1.41
N LEU A 37 7.48 -15.28 -0.22
CA LEU A 37 7.54 -16.44 0.66
C LEU A 37 6.27 -16.65 1.49
N ILE A 38 5.61 -15.56 1.88
CA ILE A 38 4.47 -15.61 2.83
C ILE A 38 3.11 -15.46 2.14
N ARG A 39 3.05 -15.11 0.85
CA ARG A 39 1.76 -15.03 0.14
C ARG A 39 1.17 -16.42 -0.05
N GLY A 40 -0.16 -16.51 0.00
CA GLY A 40 -0.85 -17.79 -0.14
C GLY A 40 -2.06 -17.88 0.77
N PRO A 41 -3.11 -18.59 0.31
CA PRO A 41 -4.15 -19.06 1.22
C PRO A 41 -3.67 -20.29 1.99
N GLU A 42 -4.23 -20.49 3.18
CA GLU A 42 -4.17 -21.73 3.95
C GLU A 42 -5.57 -22.40 4.04
N PRO A 43 -5.66 -23.70 4.33
CA PRO A 43 -6.95 -24.37 4.56
C PRO A 43 -7.77 -23.67 5.65
N GLY A 44 -8.99 -23.28 5.30
CA GLY A 44 -9.91 -22.58 6.21
C GLY A 44 -9.99 -21.07 6.00
N ASP A 45 -9.12 -20.47 5.17
CA ASP A 45 -9.24 -19.05 4.84
C ASP A 45 -10.59 -18.75 4.17
N PRO A 46 -11.31 -17.70 4.61
CA PRO A 46 -12.65 -17.39 4.10
C PRO A 46 -12.63 -16.84 2.66
N TYR A 47 -11.51 -16.25 2.23
CA TYR A 47 -11.28 -15.73 0.89
C TYR A 47 -9.78 -15.51 0.67
N PHE A 48 -9.35 -15.35 -0.58
CA PHE A 48 -7.96 -15.03 -0.92
C PHE A 48 -7.87 -14.08 -2.11
N ALA A 49 -6.79 -13.31 -2.17
CA ALA A 49 -6.48 -12.43 -3.29
C ALA A 49 -5.84 -13.23 -4.44
N GLU A 50 -6.20 -12.90 -5.68
CA GLU A 50 -5.59 -13.49 -6.87
C GLU A 50 -4.06 -13.32 -6.83
N GLN A 51 -3.34 -14.42 -7.01
CA GLN A 51 -1.88 -14.46 -6.96
C GLN A 51 -1.26 -13.59 -8.06
N PRO A 52 -0.13 -12.90 -7.78
CA PRO A 52 0.51 -12.09 -8.80
C PRO A 52 1.04 -13.00 -9.92
N ARG A 53 0.98 -12.51 -11.17
CA ARG A 53 1.45 -13.25 -12.34
C ARG A 53 2.95 -13.54 -12.34
N ILE A 54 3.70 -12.76 -11.57
CA ILE A 54 5.15 -12.80 -11.44
C ILE A 54 5.52 -12.56 -9.96
N PRO A 55 6.63 -13.11 -9.48
CA PRO A 55 7.12 -12.83 -8.14
C PRO A 55 7.34 -11.33 -7.91
N TYR A 56 7.05 -10.85 -6.71
CA TYR A 56 7.28 -9.46 -6.32
C TYR A 56 8.76 -9.12 -6.40
N SER A 57 9.64 -10.02 -5.96
CA SER A 57 11.10 -9.84 -6.02
C SER A 57 11.62 -9.66 -7.45
N GLU A 58 10.97 -10.26 -8.45
CA GLU A 58 11.28 -10.01 -9.86
C GLU A 58 10.67 -8.68 -10.32
N GLU A 59 9.42 -8.41 -9.96
CA GLU A 59 8.70 -7.21 -10.41
C GLU A 59 9.37 -5.92 -9.95
N VAL A 60 9.93 -5.87 -8.73
CA VAL A 60 10.61 -4.65 -8.23
C VAL A 60 11.84 -4.25 -9.04
N THR A 61 12.37 -5.16 -9.86
CA THR A 61 13.54 -4.90 -10.72
C THR A 61 13.17 -4.28 -12.06
N ARG A 62 11.88 -4.26 -12.41
CA ARG A 62 11.39 -3.75 -13.68
C ARG A 62 11.11 -2.26 -13.58
N ALA A 63 11.55 -1.50 -14.59
CA ALA A 63 11.21 -0.09 -14.68
C ALA A 63 9.69 0.06 -14.92
N PRO A 64 8.96 0.82 -14.08
CA PRO A 64 7.50 0.93 -14.20
C PRO A 64 7.05 1.81 -15.39
N GLY A 65 7.99 2.49 -16.06
CA GLY A 65 7.68 3.51 -17.05
C GLY A 65 7.02 4.75 -16.43
N PRO A 66 6.45 5.64 -17.25
CA PRO A 66 5.72 6.81 -16.78
C PRO A 66 4.43 6.38 -16.06
N LEU A 67 4.28 6.79 -14.80
CA LEU A 67 3.09 6.51 -13.97
C LEU A 67 2.25 7.78 -13.80
N ARG A 68 0.95 7.59 -13.54
CA ARG A 68 0.04 8.64 -13.07
C ARG A 68 -0.17 8.46 -11.57
N ILE A 69 0.20 9.46 -10.78
CA ILE A 69 0.25 9.37 -9.32
C ILE A 69 -0.67 10.43 -8.74
N GLY A 70 -1.74 9.98 -8.08
CA GLY A 70 -2.60 10.85 -7.28
C GLY A 70 -1.94 11.18 -5.94
N VAL A 71 -1.83 12.46 -5.62
CA VAL A 71 -1.21 12.97 -4.39
C VAL A 71 -2.31 13.46 -3.45
N LEU A 72 -2.32 12.92 -2.23
CA LEU A 72 -3.22 13.34 -1.16
C LEU A 72 -2.41 14.14 -0.13
N PRO A 73 -2.38 15.49 -0.22
CA PRO A 73 -1.57 16.30 0.70
C PRO A 73 -2.17 16.38 2.11
N GLN A 74 -3.43 16.01 2.27
CA GLN A 74 -4.13 16.04 3.55
C GLN A 74 -4.55 14.64 3.99
N ALA A 75 -4.59 14.44 5.30
CA ALA A 75 -5.13 13.22 5.88
C ALA A 75 -6.62 13.09 5.53
N TRP A 76 -7.11 11.85 5.46
CA TRP A 76 -8.49 11.55 5.02
C TRP A 76 -9.59 12.20 5.88
N GLY A 77 -9.29 12.62 7.12
CA GLY A 77 -10.19 13.40 7.96
C GLY A 77 -10.15 14.92 7.74
N GLY A 78 -9.56 15.41 6.63
CA GLY A 78 -9.44 16.84 6.31
C GLY A 78 -8.48 17.63 7.20
N ARG A 79 -7.85 16.96 8.18
CA ARG A 79 -6.87 17.58 9.07
C ARG A 79 -5.60 17.92 8.32
N ARG A 80 -5.11 19.13 8.57
CA ARG A 80 -3.85 19.61 8.00
C ARG A 80 -2.67 18.78 8.50
N THR A 81 -1.84 18.30 7.59
CA THR A 81 -0.53 17.74 7.96
C THR A 81 0.37 18.83 8.52
N THR A 82 1.30 18.46 9.41
CA THR A 82 2.30 19.40 9.93
C THR A 82 3.27 19.83 8.83
N ALA A 83 3.89 21.01 8.99
CA ALA A 83 4.80 21.55 7.98
C ALA A 83 5.95 20.59 7.59
N PRO A 84 6.63 19.88 8.52
CA PRO A 84 7.69 18.94 8.13
C PRO A 84 7.21 17.79 7.24
N VAL A 85 5.95 17.35 7.41
CA VAL A 85 5.34 16.29 6.58
C VAL A 85 5.00 16.83 5.20
N ALA A 86 4.42 18.04 5.14
CA ALA A 86 4.12 18.71 3.87
C ALA A 86 5.40 18.93 3.04
N ASP A 87 6.48 19.42 3.66
CA ASP A 87 7.75 19.64 2.98
C ASP A 87 8.36 18.33 2.45
N ALA A 88 8.23 17.23 3.21
CA ALA A 88 8.71 15.91 2.78
C ALA A 88 7.90 15.35 1.60
N LEU A 89 6.58 15.57 1.61
CA LEU A 89 5.72 15.21 0.50
C LEU A 89 6.09 16.00 -0.76
N GLU A 90 6.27 17.32 -0.65
CA GLU A 90 6.64 18.17 -1.78
C GLU A 90 7.97 17.75 -2.42
N ARG A 91 8.99 17.44 -1.60
CA ARG A 91 10.27 16.89 -2.11
C ARG A 91 10.08 15.56 -2.84
N THR A 92 9.18 14.71 -2.34
CA THR A 92 8.88 13.41 -2.96
C THR A 92 8.16 13.60 -4.30
N VAL A 93 7.19 14.50 -4.38
CA VAL A 93 6.46 14.82 -5.62
C VAL A 93 7.43 15.31 -6.70
N ARG A 94 8.32 16.26 -6.38
CA ARG A 94 9.35 16.75 -7.31
C ARG A 94 10.31 15.65 -7.78
N LEU A 95 10.66 14.73 -6.91
CA LEU A 95 11.48 13.57 -7.28
C LEU A 95 10.72 12.64 -8.24
N LEU A 96 9.44 12.37 -8.00
CA LEU A 96 8.63 11.55 -8.91
C LEU A 96 8.48 12.19 -10.29
N GLU A 97 8.24 13.50 -10.33
CA GLU A 97 8.19 14.29 -11.57
C GLU A 97 9.51 14.24 -12.34
N SER A 98 10.65 14.39 -11.65
CA SER A 98 11.97 14.34 -12.29
C SER A 98 12.34 12.95 -12.83
N LEU A 99 11.73 11.89 -12.27
CA LEU A 99 11.81 10.51 -12.78
C LEU A 99 10.86 10.25 -13.97
N GLY A 100 10.09 11.25 -14.40
CA GLY A 100 9.20 11.18 -15.57
C GLY A 100 7.78 10.71 -15.26
N HIS A 101 7.36 10.74 -13.99
CA HIS A 101 5.98 10.47 -13.61
C HIS A 101 5.10 11.73 -13.68
N ARG A 102 3.79 11.54 -13.86
CA ARG A 102 2.80 12.61 -13.81
C ARG A 102 2.08 12.57 -12.46
N THR A 103 2.27 13.60 -11.68
CA THR A 103 1.63 13.81 -10.37
C THR A 103 0.43 14.74 -10.52
N GLU A 104 -0.61 14.50 -9.71
CA GLU A 104 -1.78 15.36 -9.64
C GLU A 104 -2.30 15.34 -8.21
N GLU A 105 -2.52 16.51 -7.60
CA GLU A 105 -3.24 16.57 -6.33
C GLU A 105 -4.69 16.15 -6.55
N VAL A 106 -5.16 15.23 -5.72
CA VAL A 106 -6.52 14.69 -5.78
C VAL A 106 -7.24 14.91 -4.46
N ALA A 107 -8.57 14.97 -4.53
CA ALA A 107 -9.43 14.93 -3.35
C ALA A 107 -10.25 13.64 -3.39
N VAL A 108 -10.25 12.90 -2.28
CA VAL A 108 -11.05 11.67 -2.13
C VAL A 108 -12.09 11.93 -1.05
N GLY A 109 -13.36 12.02 -1.45
CA GLY A 109 -14.48 12.06 -0.52
C GLY A 109 -14.87 10.64 -0.11
N LEU A 110 -14.80 10.33 1.18
CA LEU A 110 -15.16 9.01 1.71
C LEU A 110 -16.68 8.80 1.83
N GLY A 111 -17.48 9.83 1.60
CA GLY A 111 -18.94 9.78 1.76
C GLY A 111 -19.40 9.72 3.23
N ALA A 112 -18.47 9.76 4.19
CA ALA A 112 -18.71 9.84 5.62
C ALA A 112 -17.61 10.69 6.29
N GLY A 113 -17.97 11.52 7.26
CA GLY A 113 -17.03 12.28 8.09
C GLY A 113 -16.30 11.40 9.12
N TRP A 114 -15.17 11.87 9.65
CA TRP A 114 -14.46 11.18 10.74
C TRP A 114 -15.32 11.02 12.01
N GLU A 115 -16.28 11.93 12.23
CA GLU A 115 -17.24 11.85 13.34
C GLU A 115 -18.32 10.78 13.13
N GLU A 116 -18.46 10.25 11.91
CA GLU A 116 -19.41 9.19 11.58
C GLU A 116 -18.81 7.78 11.72
N PHE A 117 -17.52 7.66 12.06
CA PHE A 117 -16.80 6.41 12.28
C PHE A 117 -16.55 6.15 13.77
#